data_AF-A0A2G6HFK4-F1
#
_entry.id   AF-A0A2G6HFK4-F1
#
_cell.length_a   1.000
_cell.length_b   1.000
_cell.length_c   1.000
_cell.angle_alpha   90.00
_cell.angle_beta   90.00
_cell.angle_gamma   90.00
#
_symmetry.space_group_name_H-M   'P 1'
#
loop_
_entity.id
_entity.type
_entity.pdbx_description
1 polymer ?
#
loop_
_entity_poly.entity_id
_entity_poly.type
_entity_poly.pdbx_seq_one_letter_code
_entity_poly.pdbx_strand_id
1 'polypeptide(L)'
;MTKPRITLVTSSSMPDLYSGEEGLLDALAERGTDPRIAVWNDPDVDWKAAGLTVVRSASDYAQDRSAFLEWAQSVPRLLNHPDVLEWNSDKHYLQALETRGLPTIPTIWLEPEQNLSKQQVHSRFPAMGDFVVKPAVSSGVRDIGRYTANDTYQRQDAITQALSLLKEGRSVMVQRYMEEIDLHGEISLVFFNGLVSHSVEKRAML
;
A
#
# COMPACT_ATOMS: atom_id res chain seq x y z
N MET A 1 21.05 -19.05 -27.09
CA MET A 1 21.09 -17.69 -26.53
C MET A 1 20.64 -17.76 -25.08
N THR A 2 21.26 -17.03 -24.17
CA THR A 2 20.81 -16.96 -22.77
C THR A 2 19.43 -16.28 -22.71
N LYS A 3 18.47 -16.91 -22.02
CA LYS A 3 17.14 -16.33 -21.86
C LYS A 3 17.21 -15.08 -20.98
N PRO A 4 16.47 -13.99 -21.29
CA PRO A 4 16.42 -12.82 -20.41
C PRO A 4 15.85 -13.20 -19.04
N ARG A 5 16.57 -12.85 -17.97
CA ARG A 5 16.12 -13.12 -16.60
C ARG A 5 15.10 -12.10 -16.14
N ILE A 6 14.04 -12.57 -15.48
CA ILE A 6 13.04 -11.74 -14.80
C ILE A 6 12.94 -12.21 -13.35
N THR A 7 13.13 -11.32 -12.40
CA THR A 7 12.96 -11.60 -10.97
C THR A 7 11.68 -10.95 -10.47
N LEU A 8 10.71 -11.78 -10.10
CA LEU A 8 9.46 -11.38 -9.44
C LEU A 8 9.72 -11.27 -7.95
N VAL A 9 9.53 -10.08 -7.40
CA VAL A 9 9.92 -9.77 -6.02
C VAL A 9 8.75 -9.92 -5.07
N THR A 10 9.01 -10.65 -3.99
CA THR A 10 8.05 -11.00 -2.93
C THR A 10 8.58 -10.54 -1.57
N SER A 11 7.88 -10.86 -0.48
CA SER A 11 8.28 -10.50 0.89
C SER A 11 8.65 -11.71 1.72
N SER A 12 9.38 -11.50 2.81
CA SER A 12 9.65 -12.56 3.80
C SER A 12 8.36 -13.14 4.41
N SER A 13 7.34 -12.28 4.59
CA SER A 13 6.01 -12.66 5.07
C SER A 13 5.16 -13.41 4.05
N MET A 14 5.52 -13.34 2.77
CA MET A 14 4.80 -13.95 1.65
C MET A 14 5.84 -14.29 0.57
N PRO A 15 6.61 -15.38 0.75
CA PRO A 15 7.75 -15.69 -0.12
C PRO A 15 7.32 -16.08 -1.54
N ASP A 16 6.06 -16.51 -1.70
CA ASP A 16 5.45 -16.87 -2.99
C ASP A 16 4.62 -15.71 -3.56
N LEU A 17 4.14 -15.88 -4.80
CA LEU A 17 3.18 -14.96 -5.41
C LEU A 17 1.80 -15.10 -4.75
N TYR A 18 0.93 -14.09 -4.95
CA TYR A 18 -0.46 -14.18 -4.51
C TYR A 18 -1.17 -15.37 -5.17
N SER A 19 -2.14 -15.93 -4.46
CA SER A 19 -3.00 -16.96 -5.05
C SER A 19 -3.70 -16.43 -6.31
N GLY A 20 -3.64 -17.18 -7.40
CA GLY A 20 -4.07 -16.77 -8.73
C GLY A 20 -2.96 -16.19 -9.62
N GLU A 21 -1.77 -15.91 -9.08
CA GLU A 21 -0.61 -15.46 -9.86
C GLU A 21 0.39 -16.59 -10.17
N GLU A 22 0.12 -17.83 -9.76
CA GLU A 22 1.06 -18.96 -9.90
C GLU A 22 1.47 -19.21 -11.36
N GLY A 23 0.54 -19.01 -12.30
CA GLY A 23 0.78 -19.17 -13.74
C GLY A 23 1.66 -18.08 -14.37
N LEU A 24 2.05 -17.03 -13.63
CA LEU A 24 2.86 -15.93 -14.16
C LEU A 24 4.27 -16.39 -14.55
N LEU A 25 4.88 -17.30 -13.80
CA LEU A 25 6.19 -17.87 -14.14
C LEU A 25 6.13 -18.62 -15.47
N ASP A 26 5.15 -19.49 -15.64
CA ASP A 26 4.98 -20.26 -16.88
C ASP A 26 4.71 -19.34 -18.07
N ALA A 27 3.82 -18.37 -17.92
CA ALA A 27 3.52 -17.39 -18.96
C ALA A 27 4.75 -16.58 -19.41
N LEU A 28 5.64 -16.22 -18.48
CA LEU A 28 6.90 -15.56 -18.79
C LEU A 28 7.88 -16.52 -19.49
N ALA A 29 8.01 -17.75 -18.98
CA ALA A 29 8.89 -18.77 -19.56
C ALA A 29 8.51 -19.14 -21.01
N GLU A 30 7.20 -19.25 -21.30
CA GLU A 30 6.65 -19.45 -22.65
C GLU A 30 7.01 -18.32 -23.62
N ARG A 31 7.22 -17.10 -23.10
CA ARG A 31 7.69 -15.93 -23.87
C ARG A 31 9.20 -15.86 -23.99
N GLY A 32 9.91 -16.92 -23.61
CA GLY A 32 11.36 -17.07 -23.83
C GLY A 32 12.23 -16.46 -22.73
N THR A 33 11.67 -16.15 -21.56
CA THR A 33 12.43 -15.61 -20.42
C THR A 33 12.84 -16.71 -19.42
N ASP A 34 13.66 -16.34 -18.44
CA ASP A 34 14.06 -17.13 -17.28
C ASP A 34 13.49 -16.47 -16.01
N PRO A 35 12.20 -16.70 -15.69
CA PRO A 35 11.55 -16.06 -14.57
C PRO A 35 11.85 -16.80 -13.26
N ARG A 36 12.06 -16.04 -12.18
CA ARG A 36 12.24 -16.57 -10.83
C ARG A 36 11.54 -15.69 -9.81
N ILE A 37 11.32 -16.26 -8.62
CA ILE A 37 10.86 -15.52 -7.44
C ILE A 37 12.07 -15.22 -6.54
N ALA A 38 12.08 -14.05 -5.90
CA ALA A 38 13.04 -13.71 -4.87
C ALA A 38 12.42 -12.79 -3.82
N VAL A 39 12.76 -13.01 -2.55
CA VAL A 39 12.38 -12.11 -1.47
C VAL A 39 13.27 -10.87 -1.50
N TRP A 40 12.68 -9.67 -1.41
CA TRP A 40 13.42 -8.42 -1.62
C TRP A 40 14.61 -8.21 -0.67
N ASN A 41 14.47 -8.63 0.59
CA ASN A 41 15.48 -8.50 1.63
C ASN A 41 16.29 -9.79 1.87
N ASP A 42 16.27 -10.73 0.93
CA ASP A 42 17.11 -11.92 0.98
C ASP A 42 18.58 -11.54 0.73
N PRO A 43 19.49 -11.72 1.73
CA PRO A 43 20.89 -11.34 1.60
C PRO A 43 21.66 -12.19 0.58
N ASP A 44 21.15 -13.36 0.20
CA ASP A 44 21.81 -14.28 -0.74
C ASP A 44 21.48 -13.96 -2.21
N VAL A 45 20.59 -12.99 -2.47
CA VAL A 45 20.19 -12.61 -3.82
C VAL A 45 21.13 -11.55 -4.40
N ASP A 46 21.89 -11.92 -5.43
CA ASP A 46 22.62 -10.96 -6.25
C ASP A 46 21.67 -10.19 -7.19
N TRP A 47 21.29 -8.98 -6.78
CA TRP A 47 20.43 -8.08 -7.54
C TRP A 47 21.08 -7.54 -8.82
N LYS A 48 22.41 -7.54 -8.94
CA LYS A 48 23.09 -7.15 -10.18
C LYS A 48 22.92 -8.21 -11.27
N ALA A 49 22.79 -9.48 -10.87
CA ALA A 49 22.53 -10.61 -11.75
C ALA A 49 21.03 -10.96 -11.86
N ALA A 50 20.12 -10.17 -11.27
CA ALA A 50 18.68 -10.48 -11.22
C ALA A 50 17.90 -10.21 -12.51
N GLY A 51 18.53 -9.59 -13.52
CA GLY A 51 17.85 -9.23 -14.76
C GLY A 51 16.80 -8.13 -14.53
N LEU A 52 15.68 -8.18 -15.23
CA LEU A 52 14.57 -7.25 -14.98
C LEU A 52 13.87 -7.62 -13.67
N THR A 53 13.78 -6.69 -12.74
CA THR A 53 13.19 -6.91 -11.41
C THR A 53 11.81 -6.27 -11.33
N VAL A 54 10.80 -7.01 -10.89
CA VAL A 54 9.40 -6.58 -10.85
C VAL A 54 8.83 -6.83 -9.46
N VAL A 55 8.43 -5.77 -8.75
CA VAL A 55 7.75 -5.90 -7.44
C VAL A 55 6.35 -6.51 -7.63
N ARG A 56 6.07 -7.60 -6.90
CA ARG A 56 4.77 -8.29 -6.88
C ARG A 56 4.13 -8.22 -5.50
N SER A 57 4.57 -9.08 -4.57
CA SER A 57 3.95 -9.29 -3.26
C SER A 57 4.83 -8.82 -2.10
N ALA A 58 5.60 -7.73 -2.26
CA ALA A 58 6.47 -7.17 -1.22
C ALA A 58 5.70 -6.41 -0.10
N SER A 59 4.69 -7.05 0.49
CA SER A 59 3.74 -6.42 1.41
C SER A 59 4.34 -5.95 2.74
N ASP A 60 5.48 -6.51 3.14
CA ASP A 60 6.20 -6.15 4.36
C ASP A 60 6.97 -4.83 4.26
N TYR A 61 7.01 -4.17 3.09
CA TYR A 61 7.65 -2.87 2.93
C TYR A 61 7.16 -1.84 3.97
N ALA A 62 5.90 -1.91 4.39
CA ALA A 62 5.34 -0.97 5.35
C ALA A 62 5.91 -1.13 6.77
N GLN A 63 6.59 -2.24 7.07
CA GLN A 63 7.26 -2.48 8.34
C GLN A 63 8.60 -1.74 8.42
N ASP A 64 9.30 -1.65 7.28
CA ASP A 64 10.56 -0.91 7.14
C ASP A 64 10.64 -0.30 5.74
N ARG A 65 9.93 0.83 5.57
CA ARG A 65 9.86 1.53 4.27
C ARG A 65 11.24 2.03 3.85
N SER A 66 12.06 2.46 4.80
CA SER A 66 13.39 2.98 4.51
C SER A 66 14.28 1.89 3.90
N ALA A 67 14.36 0.72 4.54
CA ALA A 67 15.11 -0.40 3.99
C ALA A 67 14.59 -0.85 2.62
N PHE A 68 13.26 -0.85 2.41
CA PHE A 68 12.66 -1.17 1.12
C PHE A 68 13.07 -0.16 0.02
N LEU A 69 13.10 1.13 0.33
CA LEU A 69 13.51 2.15 -0.65
C LEU A 69 15.02 2.13 -0.91
N GLU A 70 15.84 1.89 0.10
CA GLU A 70 17.28 1.66 -0.07
C GLU A 70 17.56 0.44 -0.97
N TRP A 71 16.84 -0.66 -0.73
CA TRP A 71 16.86 -1.82 -1.62
C TRP A 71 16.48 -1.44 -3.04
N ALA A 72 15.34 -0.76 -3.23
CA ALA A 72 14.87 -0.37 -4.55
C ALA A 72 15.91 0.46 -5.31
N GLN A 73 16.55 1.41 -4.65
CA GLN A 73 17.63 2.23 -5.20
C GLN A 73 18.88 1.42 -5.58
N SER A 74 19.16 0.33 -4.85
CA SER A 74 20.29 -0.55 -5.13
C SER A 74 20.11 -1.47 -6.34
N VAL A 75 18.85 -1.74 -6.75
CA VAL A 75 18.52 -2.69 -7.83
C VAL A 75 18.69 -2.03 -9.21
N PRO A 76 19.65 -2.47 -10.05
CA PRO A 76 19.98 -1.74 -11.30
C PRO A 76 18.89 -1.71 -12.37
N ARG A 77 17.99 -2.71 -12.37
CA ARG A 77 16.97 -2.90 -13.41
C ARG A 77 15.59 -3.16 -12.80
N LEU A 78 15.16 -2.27 -11.91
CA LEU A 78 13.82 -2.29 -11.34
C LEU A 78 12.81 -1.71 -12.34
N LEU A 79 11.75 -2.45 -12.66
CA LEU A 79 10.76 -2.07 -13.68
C LEU A 79 10.02 -0.78 -13.31
N ASN A 80 9.61 -0.67 -12.04
CA ASN A 80 9.14 0.59 -11.47
C ASN A 80 10.34 1.31 -10.88
N HIS A 81 10.69 2.48 -11.41
CA HIS A 81 11.82 3.27 -10.91
C HIS A 81 11.67 3.51 -9.39
N PRO A 82 12.77 3.55 -8.61
CA PRO A 82 12.71 3.79 -7.16
C PRO A 82 11.85 5.00 -6.77
N ASP A 83 11.92 6.11 -7.51
CA ASP A 83 11.08 7.29 -7.29
C ASP A 83 9.57 7.00 -7.36
N VAL A 84 9.15 6.04 -8.20
CA VAL A 84 7.74 5.60 -8.28
C VAL A 84 7.36 4.82 -7.02
N LEU A 85 8.26 3.97 -6.52
CA LEU A 85 8.04 3.22 -5.28
C LEU A 85 8.06 4.13 -4.06
N GLU A 86 8.95 5.12 -4.03
CA GLU A 86 8.97 6.16 -3.00
C GLU A 86 7.63 6.90 -2.98
N TRP A 87 7.16 7.35 -4.14
CA TRP A 87 5.92 8.10 -4.27
C TRP A 87 4.68 7.27 -3.94
N ASN A 88 4.59 6.01 -4.39
CA ASN A 88 3.37 5.20 -4.23
C ASN A 88 3.28 4.44 -2.90
N SER A 89 4.40 4.28 -2.17
CA SER A 89 4.43 3.56 -0.90
C SER A 89 3.83 4.37 0.27
N ASP A 90 3.67 5.68 0.07
CA ASP A 90 3.04 6.61 0.99
C ASP A 90 1.77 7.22 0.37
N LYS A 91 0.61 7.03 1.03
CA LYS A 91 -0.69 7.50 0.56
C LYS A 91 -0.83 9.03 0.45
N HIS A 92 0.15 9.83 0.88
CA HIS A 92 0.19 11.26 0.55
C HIS A 92 0.12 11.55 -0.96
N TYR A 93 0.41 10.57 -1.83
CA TYR A 93 0.09 10.71 -3.25
C TYR A 93 -1.37 11.10 -3.51
N LEU A 94 -2.32 10.73 -2.64
CA LEU A 94 -3.73 11.11 -2.77
C LEU A 94 -3.94 12.63 -2.67
N GLN A 95 -3.20 13.34 -1.82
CA GLN A 95 -3.24 14.81 -1.79
C GLN A 95 -2.71 15.39 -3.10
N ALA A 96 -1.66 14.79 -3.66
CA ALA A 96 -1.08 15.21 -4.93
C ALA A 96 -2.04 14.96 -6.11
N LEU A 97 -2.85 13.89 -6.07
CA LEU A 97 -3.90 13.61 -7.04
C LEU A 97 -5.09 14.58 -6.89
N GLU A 98 -5.53 14.84 -5.66
CA GLU A 98 -6.59 15.81 -5.35
C GLU A 98 -6.23 17.23 -5.85
N THR A 99 -4.99 17.67 -5.61
CA THR A 99 -4.48 18.96 -6.09
C THR A 99 -4.50 19.07 -7.63
N ARG A 100 -4.49 17.94 -8.34
CA ARG A 100 -4.61 17.86 -9.81
C ARG A 100 -6.06 17.71 -10.29
N GLY A 101 -7.03 17.76 -9.38
CA GLY A 101 -8.47 17.69 -9.69
C GLY A 101 -9.02 16.27 -9.80
N LEU A 102 -8.28 15.24 -9.37
CA LEU A 102 -8.83 13.89 -9.31
C LEU A 102 -9.68 13.71 -8.04
N PRO A 103 -10.85 13.05 -8.14
CA PRO A 103 -11.68 12.78 -6.99
C PRO A 103 -10.99 11.75 -6.08
N THR A 104 -10.78 12.13 -4.82
CA THR A 104 -10.28 11.26 -3.76
C THR A 104 -11.24 11.28 -2.57
N ILE A 105 -11.16 10.29 -1.69
CA ILE A 105 -11.92 10.33 -0.43
C ILE A 105 -11.38 11.49 0.41
N PRO A 106 -12.23 12.46 0.83
CA PRO A 106 -11.79 13.55 1.70
C PRO A 106 -11.06 13.01 2.93
N THR A 107 -9.82 13.44 3.10
CA THR A 107 -8.91 12.87 4.10
C THR A 107 -8.42 13.96 5.05
N ILE A 108 -8.58 13.72 6.34
CA ILE A 108 -7.94 14.50 7.39
C ILE A 108 -6.58 13.85 7.67
N TRP A 109 -5.53 14.65 7.56
CA TRP A 109 -4.15 14.24 7.77
C TRP A 109 -3.68 14.72 9.14
N LEU A 110 -3.18 13.80 9.95
CA LEU A 110 -2.56 14.09 11.24
C LEU A 110 -1.09 13.71 11.12
N GLU A 111 -0.22 14.69 11.38
CA GLU A 111 1.22 14.51 11.19
C GLU A 111 1.97 14.49 12.52
N PRO A 112 3.01 13.66 12.67
CA PRO A 112 3.81 13.59 13.90
C PRO A 112 4.37 14.96 14.33
N GLU A 113 4.86 15.75 13.38
CA GLU A 113 5.45 17.08 13.64
C GLU A 113 4.45 18.11 14.16
N GLN A 114 3.14 17.87 14.00
CA GLN A 114 2.11 18.75 14.54
C GLN A 114 2.01 18.67 16.06
N ASN A 115 2.56 17.62 16.70
CA ASN A 115 2.57 17.43 18.15
C ASN A 115 1.17 17.64 18.80
N LEU A 116 0.13 17.11 18.15
CA LEU A 116 -1.25 17.34 18.55
C LEU A 116 -1.54 16.73 19.92
N SER A 117 -2.22 17.49 20.77
CA SER A 117 -2.79 16.95 22.01
C SER A 117 -3.97 16.01 21.72
N LYS A 118 -4.31 15.17 22.71
CA LYS A 118 -5.50 14.29 22.65
C LYS A 118 -6.77 15.06 22.26
N GLN A 119 -6.96 16.27 22.81
CA GLN A 119 -8.12 17.11 22.52
C GLN A 119 -8.10 17.62 21.07
N GLN A 120 -6.93 17.99 20.54
CA GLN A 120 -6.75 18.44 19.16
C GLN A 120 -6.94 17.31 18.13
N VAL A 121 -6.55 16.08 18.45
CA VAL A 121 -6.86 14.90 17.63
C VAL A 121 -8.37 14.65 17.63
N HIS A 122 -8.97 14.59 18.82
CA HIS A 122 -10.41 14.38 18.99
C HIS A 122 -11.27 15.40 18.21
N SER A 123 -10.90 16.69 18.23
CA SER A 123 -11.66 17.74 17.54
C SER A 123 -11.56 17.68 16.01
N ARG A 124 -10.59 16.94 15.46
CA ARG A 124 -10.40 16.76 14.02
C ARG A 124 -11.16 15.56 13.47
N PHE A 125 -11.58 14.61 14.31
CA PHE A 125 -12.33 13.45 13.86
C PHE A 125 -13.73 13.83 13.39
N PRO A 126 -14.32 13.07 12.45
CA PRO A 126 -15.71 13.26 12.05
C PRO A 126 -16.65 13.27 13.26
N ALA A 127 -17.58 14.23 13.27
CA ALA A 127 -18.53 14.41 14.37
C ALA A 127 -19.71 13.42 14.33
N MET A 128 -19.95 12.79 13.17
CA MET A 128 -21.06 11.86 12.94
C MET A 128 -20.64 10.79 11.93
N GLY A 129 -21.33 9.65 11.97
CA GLY A 129 -21.12 8.53 11.07
C GLY A 129 -19.87 7.72 11.39
N ASP A 130 -19.61 6.73 10.55
CA ASP A 130 -18.44 5.87 10.65
C ASP A 130 -17.23 6.49 9.95
N PHE A 131 -16.05 6.18 10.45
CA PHE A 131 -14.79 6.64 9.91
C PHE A 131 -13.69 5.60 10.09
N VAL A 132 -12.64 5.74 9.29
CA VAL A 132 -11.47 4.87 9.29
C VAL A 132 -10.25 5.66 9.72
N VAL A 133 -9.47 5.07 10.64
CA VAL A 133 -8.14 5.54 11.04
C VAL A 133 -7.11 4.55 10.51
N LYS A 134 -6.11 5.03 9.77
CA LYS A 134 -5.01 4.21 9.24
C LYS A 134 -3.73 5.03 9.03
N PRO A 135 -2.53 4.42 9.05
CA PRO A 135 -1.32 5.13 8.69
C PRO A 135 -1.22 5.39 7.18
N ALA A 136 -0.55 6.48 6.80
CA ALA A 136 -0.31 6.85 5.41
C ALA A 136 0.54 5.78 4.69
N VAL A 137 1.61 5.34 5.34
CA VAL A 137 2.41 4.17 4.95
C VAL A 137 1.81 2.92 5.59
N SER A 138 1.15 2.10 4.78
CA SER A 138 0.56 0.83 5.20
C SER A 138 0.38 -0.10 4.01
N SER A 139 0.39 -1.40 4.30
CA SER A 139 0.12 -2.47 3.34
C SER A 139 -0.91 -3.43 3.95
N GLY A 140 -1.87 -3.87 3.15
CA GLY A 140 -3.01 -4.67 3.62
C GLY A 140 -3.89 -3.95 4.66
N VAL A 141 -4.45 -4.73 5.60
CA VAL A 141 -5.34 -4.23 6.68
C VAL A 141 -4.60 -3.86 7.97
N ARG A 142 -3.27 -3.75 7.93
CA ARG A 142 -2.45 -3.49 9.12
C ARG A 142 -2.70 -2.06 9.65
N ASP A 143 -2.90 -1.98 10.97
CA ASP A 143 -3.14 -0.73 11.69
C ASP A 143 -4.31 0.09 11.13
N ILE A 144 -5.33 -0.59 10.61
CA ILE A 144 -6.57 0.03 10.11
C ILE A 144 -7.69 -0.26 11.12
N GLY A 145 -8.37 0.78 11.58
CA GLY A 145 -9.54 0.68 12.45
C GLY A 145 -10.73 1.41 11.84
N ARG A 146 -11.90 0.75 11.78
CA ARG A 146 -13.20 1.38 11.52
C ARG A 146 -13.85 1.67 12.87
N TYR A 147 -14.33 2.89 13.04
CA TYR A 147 -14.94 3.38 14.28
C TYR A 147 -16.19 4.18 13.97
N THR A 148 -17.11 4.25 14.91
CA THR A 148 -18.28 5.12 14.83
C THR A 148 -18.12 6.35 15.73
N ALA A 149 -18.53 7.53 15.23
CA ALA A 149 -18.56 8.75 16.03
C ALA A 149 -19.64 8.73 17.12
N ASN A 150 -20.60 7.81 17.02
CA ASN A 150 -21.77 7.70 17.91
C ASN A 150 -21.50 6.90 19.19
N ASP A 151 -20.32 6.28 19.32
CA ASP A 151 -19.94 5.47 20.47
C ASP A 151 -18.68 6.05 21.13
N THR A 152 -18.80 6.38 22.42
CA THR A 152 -17.72 7.02 23.19
C THR A 152 -16.49 6.12 23.33
N TYR A 153 -16.66 4.80 23.47
CA TYR A 153 -15.57 3.86 23.60
C TYR A 153 -14.82 3.69 22.27
N GLN A 154 -15.54 3.49 21.17
CA GLN A 154 -14.93 3.42 19.84
C GLN A 154 -14.21 4.71 19.49
N ARG A 155 -14.78 5.87 19.86
CA ARG A 155 -14.12 7.15 19.64
C ARG A 155 -12.84 7.28 20.48
N GLN A 156 -12.84 6.78 21.71
CA GLN A 156 -11.64 6.73 22.53
C GLN A 156 -10.58 5.80 21.94
N ASP A 157 -10.97 4.64 21.41
CA ASP A 157 -10.06 3.69 20.77
C ASP A 157 -9.42 4.27 19.52
N ALA A 158 -10.21 4.94 18.68
CA ALA A 158 -9.72 5.64 17.50
C ALA A 158 -8.66 6.70 17.83
N ILE A 159 -8.87 7.46 18.91
CA ILE A 159 -7.92 8.47 19.38
C ILE A 159 -6.66 7.80 19.91
N THR A 160 -6.79 6.70 20.65
CA THR A 160 -5.66 5.93 21.16
C THR A 160 -4.82 5.39 20.01
N GLN A 161 -5.45 4.81 18.98
CA GLN A 161 -4.75 4.33 17.77
C GLN A 161 -4.00 5.47 17.09
N ALA A 162 -4.67 6.59 16.80
CA ALA A 162 -4.05 7.73 16.13
C ALA A 162 -2.85 8.28 16.92
N LEU A 163 -2.99 8.46 18.23
CA LEU A 163 -1.89 8.94 19.07
C LEU A 163 -0.73 7.94 19.16
N SER A 164 -0.99 6.62 19.15
CA SER A 164 0.06 5.61 19.12
C SER A 164 0.88 5.72 17.84
N LEU A 165 0.22 5.76 16.68
CA LEU A 165 0.87 5.90 15.38
C LEU A 165 1.68 7.20 15.28
N LEU A 166 1.11 8.33 15.72
CA LEU A 166 1.81 9.62 15.74
C LEU A 166 3.05 9.58 16.64
N LYS A 167 2.97 8.92 17.80
CA LYS A 167 4.10 8.75 18.72
C LYS A 167 5.22 7.88 18.12
N GLU A 168 4.87 6.94 17.25
CA GLU A 168 5.81 6.14 16.45
C GLU A 168 6.41 6.93 15.27
N GLY A 169 6.02 8.20 15.08
CA GLY A 169 6.48 9.02 13.95
C GLY A 169 5.77 8.69 12.64
N ARG A 170 4.57 8.09 12.69
CA ARG A 170 3.80 7.69 11.50
C ARG A 170 2.64 8.65 11.26
N SER A 171 2.57 9.21 10.05
CA SER A 171 1.43 10.01 9.59
C SER A 171 0.14 9.19 9.58
N VAL A 172 -0.96 9.80 10.03
CA VAL A 172 -2.26 9.17 10.18
C VAL A 172 -3.28 9.82 9.25
N MET A 173 -3.99 8.97 8.53
CA MET A 173 -5.15 9.32 7.71
C MET A 173 -6.43 9.03 8.48
N VAL A 174 -7.35 9.99 8.47
CA VAL A 174 -8.73 9.82 8.93
C VAL A 174 -9.67 10.10 7.78
N GLN A 175 -10.46 9.11 7.39
CA GLN A 175 -11.38 9.17 6.25
C GLN A 175 -12.78 8.79 6.73
N ARG A 176 -13.82 9.45 6.20
CA ARG A 176 -15.18 8.93 6.42
C ARG A 176 -15.31 7.55 5.80
N TYR A 177 -16.04 6.69 6.47
CA TYR A 177 -16.41 5.41 5.91
C TYR A 177 -17.46 5.62 4.83
N MET A 178 -17.24 5.07 3.65
CA MET A 178 -18.17 5.15 2.52
C MET A 178 -19.10 3.95 2.59
N GLU A 179 -20.33 4.15 3.05
CA GLU A 179 -21.34 3.07 3.18
C GLU A 179 -21.63 2.39 1.84
N GLU A 180 -21.40 3.09 0.73
CA GLU A 180 -21.50 2.54 -0.62
C GLU A 180 -20.55 1.36 -0.84
N ILE A 181 -19.44 1.24 -0.09
CA ILE A 181 -18.54 0.08 -0.17
C ILE A 181 -19.24 -1.18 0.37
N ASP A 182 -20.04 -1.06 1.42
CA ASP A 182 -20.82 -2.18 1.98
C ASP A 182 -22.04 -2.54 1.10
N LEU A 183 -22.45 -1.66 0.19
CA LEU A 183 -23.60 -1.88 -0.70
C LEU A 183 -23.19 -2.32 -2.11
N HIS A 184 -22.11 -1.74 -2.63
CA HIS A 184 -21.68 -1.85 -4.03
C HIS A 184 -20.26 -2.41 -4.16
N GLY A 185 -19.53 -2.59 -3.06
CA GLY A 185 -18.15 -3.03 -3.10
C GLY A 185 -17.18 -1.94 -3.59
N GLU A 186 -16.03 -2.38 -4.10
CA GLU A 186 -15.02 -1.54 -4.73
C GLU A 186 -14.64 -2.07 -6.12
N ILE A 187 -14.40 -1.17 -7.07
CA ILE A 187 -13.93 -1.51 -8.42
C ILE A 187 -12.46 -1.10 -8.54
N SER A 188 -11.60 -2.08 -8.79
CA SER A 188 -10.20 -1.86 -9.16
C SER A 188 -10.05 -1.92 -10.68
N LEU A 189 -9.51 -0.86 -11.29
CA LEU A 189 -9.20 -0.83 -12.73
C LEU A 189 -7.73 -1.20 -12.95
N VAL A 190 -7.48 -2.18 -13.82
CA VAL A 190 -6.12 -2.64 -14.16
C VAL A 190 -5.74 -2.13 -15.54
N PHE A 191 -4.55 -1.52 -15.62
CA PHE A 191 -4.01 -0.95 -16.85
C PHE A 191 -2.70 -1.63 -17.24
N PHE A 192 -2.51 -1.84 -18.54
CA PHE A 192 -1.23 -2.22 -19.13
C PHE A 192 -0.83 -1.18 -20.17
N ASN A 193 0.38 -0.61 -20.03
CA ASN A 193 0.90 0.43 -20.93
C ASN A 193 -0.07 1.62 -21.11
N GLY A 194 -0.78 2.01 -20.04
CA GLY A 194 -1.76 3.09 -20.06
C GLY A 194 -3.12 2.73 -20.68
N LEU A 195 -3.31 1.50 -21.16
CA LEU A 195 -4.58 1.01 -21.69
C LEU A 195 -5.33 0.19 -20.64
N VAL A 196 -6.65 0.40 -20.54
CA VAL A 196 -7.51 -0.42 -19.69
C VAL A 196 -7.43 -1.87 -20.16
N SER A 197 -7.12 -2.78 -19.25
CA SER A 197 -7.13 -4.22 -19.51
C SER A 197 -8.43 -4.85 -19.02
N HIS A 198 -8.72 -4.67 -17.73
CA HIS A 198 -9.90 -5.25 -17.08
C HIS A 198 -10.21 -4.53 -15.77
N SER A 199 -11.36 -4.83 -15.19
CA SER A 199 -11.76 -4.38 -13.85
C SER A 199 -11.98 -5.57 -12.93
N VAL A 200 -11.59 -5.42 -11.67
CA VAL A 200 -11.89 -6.39 -10.61
C VAL A 200 -12.89 -5.75 -9.66
N GLU A 201 -14.05 -6.37 -9.52
CA GLU A 201 -15.05 -5.98 -8.53
C GLU A 201 -14.85 -6.82 -7.28
N LYS A 202 -14.52 -6.16 -6.17
CA LYS A 202 -14.56 -6.78 -4.87
C LYS A 202 -15.91 -6.46 -4.27
N ARG A 203 -16.76 -7.49 -4.22
CA ARG A 203 -18.11 -7.38 -3.68
C ARG A 203 -18.09 -6.94 -2.22
N ALA A 204 -19.17 -6.29 -1.82
CA ALA A 204 -19.45 -6.02 -0.42
C ALA A 204 -19.27 -7.29 0.43
N MET A 205 -18.50 -7.17 1.50
CA MET A 205 -18.40 -8.20 2.53
C MET A 205 -19.42 -7.84 3.62
N LEU A 206 -20.65 -8.33 3.46
CA LEU A 206 -21.66 -8.32 4.52
C LEU A 206 -21.36 -9.40 5.56
#